data_AF-A0A7V2VSF1-F1
#
_entry.id   AF-A0A7V2VSF1-F1
#
_cell.length_a   1.000
_cell.length_b   1.000
_cell.length_c   1.000
_cell.angle_alpha   90.00
_cell.angle_beta   90.00
_cell.angle_gamma   90.00
#
_symmetry.space_group_name_H-M   'P 1'
#
loop_
_entity.id
_entity.type
_entity.pdbx_description
1 polymer ?
#
loop_
_entity_poly.entity_id
_entity_poly.type
_entity_poly.pdbx_seq_one_letter_code
_entity_poly.pdbx_strand_id
1 'polypeptide(L)'
;MIVAGIDIGSRAAKAVILKDKSILSSAICDTGPESVKTSYRVMEEALKGTGLSLDDIQYTVATGYGRVLVPYANQNISEISCHAKGVNWDFPSVRTILDMGGQDCKAINCDDGGLVTNFVMNDKCAGGTGRFLEMIAEVLNIPLEEIGDMSLESKSSIPFNTICAVFAKSEAIVHLRKGVTKSNILAGLHEAIAVRCLNLLKRISIEKDFSITGGIAKNKGMVEKLMEKAGLQPLLCEDPQLVGALGAALFAEECSTEVIKQAVKVQYGYSDGTGDYFITIVTELCNGCGECVKACPADIFVVDKDDDGQPKAKVKEEVRKKLAFLCPGFQSCSHKNQLNCHSVCQKDAIDHIW
;
A
#
# COMPACT_ATOMS: atom_id res chain seq x y z
N MET A 1 13.14 17.99 -13.90
CA MET A 1 12.27 18.01 -12.70
C MET A 1 12.76 16.95 -11.73
N ILE A 2 12.82 17.26 -10.44
CA ILE A 2 13.30 16.34 -9.39
C ILE A 2 12.18 16.14 -8.37
N VAL A 3 11.72 14.91 -8.21
CA VAL A 3 10.66 14.53 -7.28
C VAL A 3 11.08 13.31 -6.48
N ALA A 4 10.39 13.07 -5.36
CA ALA A 4 10.68 11.91 -4.52
C ALA A 4 9.42 11.17 -4.10
N GLY A 5 9.60 9.86 -3.90
CA GLY A 5 8.61 8.99 -3.28
C GLY A 5 9.22 8.35 -2.05
N ILE A 6 8.45 8.31 -0.97
CA ILE A 6 8.89 7.71 0.29
C ILE A 6 7.84 6.73 0.81
N ASP A 7 8.28 5.51 1.09
CA ASP A 7 7.44 4.44 1.60
C ASP A 7 7.94 4.05 3.00
N ILE A 8 7.20 4.47 4.03
CA ILE A 8 7.47 4.11 5.41
C ILE A 8 6.66 2.86 5.77
N GLY A 9 7.22 1.70 5.48
CA GLY A 9 6.64 0.41 5.83
C GLY A 9 6.87 0.05 7.30
N SER A 10 6.21 -1.01 7.76
CA SER A 10 6.33 -1.50 9.14
C SER A 10 7.72 -2.07 9.50
N ARG A 11 8.48 -2.54 8.51
CA ARG A 11 9.81 -3.13 8.70
C ARG A 11 10.93 -2.34 8.01
N ALA A 12 10.68 -1.81 6.82
CA ALA A 12 11.66 -1.06 6.06
C ALA A 12 11.05 0.23 5.52
N ALA A 13 11.85 1.29 5.54
CA ALA A 13 11.59 2.54 4.86
C ALA A 13 12.38 2.59 3.56
N LYS A 14 11.75 3.13 2.52
CA LYS A 14 12.31 3.20 1.17
C LYS A 14 12.13 4.61 0.62
N ALA A 15 13.12 5.12 -0.08
CA ALA A 15 13.04 6.38 -0.81
C ALA A 15 13.53 6.20 -2.24
N VAL A 16 12.85 6.82 -3.19
CA VAL A 16 13.23 6.86 -4.60
C VAL A 16 13.18 8.31 -5.06
N ILE A 17 14.25 8.77 -5.68
CA ILE A 17 14.35 10.10 -6.28
C ILE A 17 14.30 9.93 -7.79
N LEU A 18 13.34 10.59 -8.43
CA LEU A 18 13.24 10.65 -9.88
C LEU A 18 13.78 11.98 -10.40
N LYS A 19 14.49 11.89 -11.52
CA LYS A 19 14.84 13.05 -12.35
C LYS A 19 14.38 12.78 -13.77
N ASP A 20 13.44 13.59 -14.25
CA ASP A 20 12.90 13.50 -15.61
C ASP A 20 12.47 12.06 -15.98
N LYS A 21 11.52 11.48 -15.23
CA LYS A 21 11.03 10.10 -15.35
C LYS A 21 12.01 8.97 -15.09
N SER A 22 13.26 9.27 -14.75
CA SER A 22 14.31 8.27 -14.56
C SER A 22 14.72 8.21 -13.09
N ILE A 23 14.96 7.00 -12.57
CA ILE A 23 15.47 6.82 -11.21
C ILE A 23 16.89 7.41 -11.14
N LEU A 24 17.05 8.47 -10.35
CA LEU A 24 18.35 9.10 -10.09
C LEU A 24 19.08 8.35 -8.98
N SER A 25 18.36 8.06 -7.90
CA SER A 25 18.88 7.34 -6.74
C SER A 25 17.75 6.73 -5.93
N SER A 26 18.11 5.79 -5.06
CA SER A 26 17.19 5.16 -4.13
C SER A 26 17.92 4.71 -2.87
N ALA A 27 17.18 4.51 -1.79
CA ALA A 27 17.71 3.95 -0.56
C ALA A 27 16.66 3.10 0.15
N ILE A 28 17.15 2.13 0.92
CA ILE A 28 16.37 1.29 1.82
C ILE A 28 17.05 1.33 3.18
N CYS A 29 16.28 1.54 4.25
CA CYS A 29 16.76 1.33 5.61
C CYS A 29 15.70 0.65 6.47
N ASP A 30 16.10 0.13 7.62
CA ASP A 30 15.16 -0.41 8.59
C ASP A 30 14.21 0.67 9.11
N THR A 31 12.95 0.34 9.37
CA THR A 31 12.03 1.25 10.05
C THR A 31 12.35 1.28 11.54
N GLY A 32 12.67 2.46 12.07
CA GLY A 32 12.88 2.66 13.50
C GLY A 32 11.56 2.89 14.27
N PRO A 33 11.63 3.06 15.60
CA PRO A 33 10.44 3.34 16.42
C PRO A 33 9.83 4.72 16.13
N GLU A 34 10.60 5.63 15.52
CA GLU A 34 10.18 6.99 15.18
C GLU A 34 10.12 7.16 13.66
N SER A 35 8.91 7.12 13.09
CA SER A 35 8.69 7.23 11.64
C SER A 35 9.22 8.54 11.05
N VAL A 36 9.12 9.65 11.78
CA VAL A 36 9.67 10.96 11.38
C VAL A 36 11.19 10.89 11.20
N LYS A 37 11.92 10.36 12.19
CA LYS A 37 13.39 10.21 12.09
C LYS A 37 13.77 9.22 10.99
N THR A 38 13.00 8.14 10.86
CA THR A 38 13.19 7.15 9.82
C THR A 38 13.02 7.78 8.43
N SER A 39 12.04 8.67 8.25
CA SER A 39 11.80 9.32 6.97
C SER A 39 12.98 10.19 6.54
N TYR A 40 13.49 11.03 7.45
CA TYR A 40 14.68 11.84 7.17
C TYR A 40 15.91 10.97 6.86
N ARG A 41 16.14 9.91 7.64
CA ARG A 41 17.29 9.02 7.43
C ARG A 41 17.28 8.35 6.06
N VAL A 42 16.15 7.79 5.64
CA VAL A 42 16.09 7.12 4.33
C VAL A 42 16.22 8.12 3.18
N MET A 43 15.68 9.34 3.34
CA MET A 43 15.83 10.40 2.35
C MET A 43 17.27 10.91 2.26
N GLU A 44 17.95 11.08 3.39
CA GLU A 44 19.36 11.47 3.45
C GLU A 44 20.25 10.43 2.75
N GLU A 45 20.04 9.14 3.00
CA GLU A 45 20.77 8.08 2.30
C GLU A 45 20.45 8.05 0.79
N ALA A 46 19.21 8.34 0.38
CA ALA A 46 18.87 8.44 -1.04
C ALA A 46 19.52 9.67 -1.72
N LEU A 47 19.69 10.78 -0.99
CA LEU A 47 20.33 12.00 -1.49
C LEU A 47 21.87 11.91 -1.52
N LYS A 48 22.44 10.98 -0.76
CA LYS A 48 23.89 10.83 -0.59
C LYS A 48 24.60 10.62 -1.93
N GLY A 49 25.59 11.46 -2.20
CA GLY A 49 26.38 11.39 -3.43
C GLY A 49 25.69 11.96 -4.68
N THR A 50 24.43 12.41 -4.58
CA THR A 50 23.72 13.03 -5.72
C THR A 50 24.09 14.50 -5.94
N GLY A 51 24.63 15.17 -4.92
CA GLY A 51 24.87 16.62 -4.90
C GLY A 51 23.60 17.45 -4.65
N LEU A 52 22.46 16.79 -4.40
CA LEU A 52 21.18 17.41 -4.06
C LEU A 52 20.95 17.41 -2.54
N SER A 53 20.09 18.34 -2.12
CA SER A 53 19.54 18.46 -0.79
C SER A 53 18.03 18.21 -0.80
N LEU A 54 17.40 18.14 0.37
CA LEU A 54 15.94 18.01 0.47
C LEU A 54 15.21 19.19 -0.18
N ASP A 55 15.79 20.40 -0.12
CA ASP A 55 15.21 21.61 -0.70
C ASP A 55 15.20 21.62 -2.24
N ASP A 56 16.02 20.76 -2.87
CA ASP A 56 16.04 20.57 -4.32
C ASP A 56 14.91 19.63 -4.81
N ILE A 57 14.23 18.92 -3.89
CA ILE A 57 13.10 18.04 -4.21
C ILE A 57 11.83 18.89 -4.37
N GLN A 58 11.32 18.96 -5.60
CA GLN A 58 10.21 19.84 -5.95
C GLN A 58 8.86 19.32 -5.45
N TYR A 59 8.70 18.00 -5.36
CA TYR A 59 7.48 17.35 -4.87
C TYR A 59 7.81 16.00 -4.25
N THR A 60 7.20 15.71 -3.10
CA THR A 60 7.36 14.46 -2.38
C THR A 60 6.00 13.84 -2.10
N VAL A 61 5.82 12.57 -2.46
CA VAL A 61 4.66 11.78 -2.04
C VAL A 61 5.10 10.73 -1.01
N ALA A 62 4.36 10.64 0.09
CA ALA A 62 4.56 9.60 1.09
C ALA A 62 3.50 8.48 0.99
N THR A 63 3.95 7.26 1.25
CA THR A 63 3.15 6.04 1.27
C THR A 63 3.59 5.08 2.37
N GLY A 64 2.91 3.94 2.49
CA GLY A 64 3.10 2.96 3.55
C GLY A 64 2.40 3.34 4.86
N TYR A 65 2.63 2.52 5.89
CA TYR A 65 2.06 2.65 7.23
C TYR A 65 2.35 4.00 7.87
N GLY A 66 3.59 4.49 7.75
CA GLY A 66 4.05 5.72 8.38
C GLY A 66 3.81 6.99 7.56
N ARG A 67 3.12 6.93 6.40
CA ARG A 67 3.00 8.06 5.46
C ARG A 67 2.55 9.37 6.09
N VAL A 68 1.58 9.31 7.00
CA VAL A 68 0.99 10.48 7.67
C VAL A 68 1.96 11.19 8.62
N LEU A 69 3.10 10.57 8.92
CA LEU A 69 4.14 11.08 9.81
C LEU A 69 5.33 11.67 9.04
N VAL A 70 5.32 11.72 7.72
CA VAL A 70 6.41 12.30 6.92
C VAL A 70 6.20 13.81 6.81
N PRO A 71 7.00 14.66 7.49
CA PRO A 71 6.65 16.08 7.64
C PRO A 71 6.78 16.93 6.37
N TYR A 72 7.65 16.50 5.46
CA TYR A 72 7.97 17.21 4.21
C TYR A 72 7.26 16.61 2.98
N ALA A 73 6.35 15.64 3.18
CA ALA A 73 5.55 15.11 2.09
C ALA A 73 4.48 16.13 1.69
N ASN A 74 4.38 16.42 0.39
CA ASN A 74 3.34 17.28 -0.17
C ASN A 74 1.99 16.57 -0.20
N GLN A 75 1.99 15.23 -0.35
CA GLN A 75 0.79 14.42 -0.41
C GLN A 75 1.02 13.00 0.11
N ASN A 76 -0.06 12.39 0.62
CA ASN A 76 -0.10 10.99 1.01
C ASN A 76 -0.92 10.18 0.00
N ILE A 77 -0.38 9.05 -0.46
CA ILE A 77 -1.07 8.11 -1.34
C ILE A 77 -0.98 6.70 -0.76
N SER A 78 -2.02 5.89 -0.96
CA SER A 78 -2.07 4.52 -0.44
C SER A 78 -0.95 3.66 -1.04
N GLU A 79 -0.38 2.76 -0.23
CA GLU A 79 0.67 1.85 -0.72
C GLU A 79 0.16 0.88 -1.78
N ILE A 80 -1.14 0.57 -1.74
CA ILE A 80 -1.82 -0.25 -2.75
C ILE A 80 -1.74 0.43 -4.12
N SER A 81 -2.07 1.73 -4.17
CA SER A 81 -1.98 2.54 -5.39
C SER A 81 -0.53 2.70 -5.84
N CYS A 82 0.39 2.95 -4.91
CA CYS A 82 1.81 3.13 -5.24
C CYS A 82 2.43 1.84 -5.78
N HIS A 83 2.18 0.68 -5.18
CA HIS A 83 2.67 -0.60 -5.70
C HIS A 83 2.10 -0.90 -7.09
N ALA A 84 0.79 -0.69 -7.30
CA ALA A 84 0.19 -0.87 -8.63
C ALA A 84 0.83 0.04 -9.68
N LYS A 85 1.00 1.33 -9.36
CA LYS A 85 1.62 2.33 -10.24
C LYS A 85 3.08 1.99 -10.55
N GLY A 86 3.86 1.63 -9.54
CA GLY A 86 5.27 1.29 -9.67
C GLY A 86 5.49 0.06 -10.54
N VAL A 87 4.72 -1.01 -10.33
CA VAL A 87 4.80 -2.21 -11.18
C VAL A 87 4.38 -1.91 -12.61
N ASN A 88 3.27 -1.17 -12.80
CA ASN A 88 2.77 -0.86 -14.14
C ASN A 88 3.75 -0.01 -14.96
N TRP A 89 4.57 0.82 -14.30
CA TRP A 89 5.62 1.59 -14.96
C TRP A 89 6.72 0.70 -15.57
N ASP A 90 7.20 -0.32 -14.84
CA ASP A 90 8.16 -1.30 -15.37
C ASP A 90 7.49 -2.27 -16.36
N PHE A 91 6.26 -2.67 -16.07
CA PHE A 91 5.51 -3.69 -16.81
C PHE A 91 4.07 -3.24 -17.09
N PRO A 92 3.84 -2.47 -18.18
CA PRO A 92 2.50 -1.91 -18.50
C PRO A 92 1.40 -2.96 -18.70
N SER A 93 1.76 -4.22 -18.93
CA SER A 93 0.82 -5.32 -19.11
C SER A 93 0.38 -5.99 -17.81
N VAL A 94 1.04 -5.71 -16.67
CA VAL A 94 0.68 -6.33 -15.38
C VAL A 94 -0.71 -5.88 -14.93
N ARG A 95 -1.54 -6.85 -14.55
CA ARG A 95 -2.89 -6.62 -14.01
C ARG A 95 -3.10 -7.22 -12.63
N THR A 96 -2.18 -8.06 -12.15
CA THR A 96 -2.24 -8.65 -10.81
C THR A 96 -0.89 -8.49 -10.10
N ILE A 97 -0.90 -7.98 -8.87
CA ILE A 97 0.27 -7.78 -8.03
C ILE A 97 0.06 -8.50 -6.69
N LEU A 98 1.06 -9.26 -6.25
CA LEU A 98 1.18 -9.75 -4.88
C LEU A 98 2.26 -8.94 -4.16
N ASP A 99 1.86 -8.01 -3.30
CA ASP A 99 2.78 -7.31 -2.38
C ASP A 99 2.99 -8.15 -1.12
N MET A 100 4.23 -8.56 -0.88
CA MET A 100 4.63 -9.38 0.26
C MET A 100 5.51 -8.57 1.22
N GLY A 101 4.84 -7.93 2.18
CA GLY A 101 5.41 -6.99 3.13
C GLY A 101 5.92 -7.62 4.43
N GLY A 102 6.34 -6.76 5.35
CA GLY A 102 6.86 -7.16 6.66
C GLY A 102 5.79 -7.70 7.61
N GLN A 103 4.58 -7.14 7.58
CA GLN A 103 3.49 -7.48 8.53
C GLN A 103 2.20 -7.91 7.84
N ASP A 104 2.08 -7.69 6.53
CA ASP A 104 0.92 -8.06 5.75
C ASP A 104 1.35 -8.60 4.37
N CYS A 105 0.36 -9.18 3.68
CA CYS A 105 0.44 -9.43 2.25
C CYS A 105 -0.83 -8.89 1.59
N LYS A 106 -0.69 -8.35 0.38
CA LYS A 106 -1.78 -7.76 -0.39
C LYS A 106 -1.81 -8.36 -1.78
N ALA A 107 -3.00 -8.71 -2.24
CA ALA A 107 -3.23 -9.05 -3.63
C ALA A 107 -4.02 -7.90 -4.26
N ILE A 108 -3.53 -7.36 -5.37
CA ILE A 108 -3.99 -6.12 -5.98
C ILE A 108 -4.23 -6.38 -7.46
N ASN A 109 -5.38 -5.96 -7.97
CA ASN A 109 -5.61 -5.85 -9.40
C ASN A 109 -5.60 -4.38 -9.82
N CYS A 110 -5.06 -4.12 -11.00
CA CYS A 110 -5.04 -2.79 -11.61
C CYS A 110 -5.49 -2.82 -13.07
N ASP A 111 -5.82 -1.66 -13.60
CA ASP A 111 -6.12 -1.47 -15.02
C ASP A 111 -4.85 -1.17 -15.85
N ASP A 112 -5.06 -0.83 -17.12
CA ASP A 112 -3.99 -0.51 -18.07
C ASP A 112 -3.16 0.72 -17.69
N GLY A 113 -3.73 1.64 -16.89
CA GLY A 113 -3.05 2.83 -16.39
C GLY A 113 -2.39 2.64 -15.02
N GLY A 114 -2.44 1.42 -14.46
CA GLY A 114 -1.94 1.11 -13.13
C GLY A 114 -2.86 1.62 -12.01
N LEU A 115 -4.12 1.97 -12.30
CA LEU A 115 -5.11 2.33 -11.29
C LEU A 115 -5.71 1.07 -10.67
N VAL A 116 -5.87 1.07 -9.36
CA VAL A 116 -6.35 -0.09 -8.59
C VAL A 116 -7.83 -0.33 -8.89
N THR A 117 -8.17 -1.55 -9.31
CA THR A 117 -9.56 -1.95 -9.62
C THR A 117 -10.15 -2.85 -8.54
N ASN A 118 -9.32 -3.62 -7.85
CA ASN A 118 -9.72 -4.48 -6.75
C ASN A 118 -8.50 -4.78 -5.87
N PHE A 119 -8.69 -5.00 -4.58
CA PHE A 119 -7.62 -5.49 -3.72
C PHE A 119 -8.18 -6.28 -2.55
N VAL A 120 -7.35 -7.19 -2.02
CA VAL A 120 -7.60 -7.89 -0.77
C VAL A 120 -6.29 -7.97 0.00
N MET A 121 -6.37 -7.89 1.33
CA MET A 121 -5.18 -7.99 2.18
C MET A 121 -5.38 -8.95 3.33
N ASN A 122 -4.27 -9.39 3.89
CA ASN A 122 -4.21 -10.08 5.16
C ASN A 122 -3.24 -9.35 6.10
N ASP A 123 -3.81 -8.59 7.03
CA ASP A 123 -3.15 -7.72 8.02
C ASP A 123 -3.16 -8.28 9.44
N LYS A 124 -4.14 -9.12 9.79
CA LYS A 124 -4.32 -9.62 11.17
C LYS A 124 -3.42 -10.79 11.55
N CYS A 125 -2.68 -11.37 10.61
CA CYS A 125 -1.90 -12.58 10.85
C CYS A 125 -0.49 -12.46 10.27
N ALA A 126 0.52 -12.53 11.15
CA ALA A 126 1.92 -12.55 10.79
C ALA A 126 2.32 -13.80 9.97
N GLY A 127 1.53 -14.86 10.01
CA GLY A 127 1.78 -16.08 9.24
C GLY A 127 1.87 -15.78 7.74
N GLY A 128 3.05 -15.98 7.16
CA GLY A 128 3.34 -15.70 5.75
C GLY A 128 3.83 -14.29 5.42
N THR A 129 4.32 -13.55 6.40
CA THR A 129 4.87 -12.19 6.24
C THR A 129 6.38 -12.16 6.48
N GLY A 130 7.04 -11.03 6.22
CA GLY A 130 8.48 -10.88 6.44
C GLY A 130 8.86 -11.11 7.91
N ARG A 131 8.02 -10.64 8.84
CA ARG A 131 8.20 -10.85 10.29
C ARG A 131 8.18 -12.33 10.67
N PHE A 132 7.41 -13.15 9.95
CA PHE A 132 7.44 -14.59 10.15
C PHE A 132 8.77 -15.19 9.71
N LEU A 133 9.30 -14.79 8.55
CA LEU A 133 10.61 -15.25 8.09
C LEU A 133 11.75 -14.84 9.03
N GLU A 134 11.70 -13.63 9.60
CA GLU A 134 12.64 -13.20 10.65
C GLU A 134 12.65 -14.14 11.86
N MET A 135 11.46 -14.46 12.39
CA MET A 135 11.36 -15.38 13.53
C MET A 135 11.89 -16.77 13.21
N ILE A 136 11.73 -17.24 11.97
CA ILE A 136 12.27 -18.53 11.52
C ILE A 136 13.80 -18.44 11.35
N ALA A 137 14.33 -17.34 10.82
CA ALA A 137 15.76 -17.08 10.70
C ALA A 137 16.45 -17.18 12.08
N GLU A 138 15.86 -16.54 13.09
CA GLU A 138 16.32 -16.60 14.48
C GLU A 138 16.31 -18.02 15.04
N VAL A 139 15.21 -18.76 14.82
CA VAL A 139 15.05 -20.14 15.31
C VAL A 139 16.08 -21.09 14.70
N LEU A 140 16.33 -20.93 13.40
CA LEU A 140 17.28 -21.76 12.67
C LEU A 140 18.72 -21.24 12.79
N ASN A 141 18.91 -20.07 13.41
CA ASN A 141 20.19 -19.38 13.54
C ASN A 141 20.90 -19.24 12.18
N ILE A 142 20.24 -18.55 11.25
CA ILE A 142 20.73 -18.24 9.90
C ILE A 142 20.39 -16.78 9.54
N PRO A 143 21.15 -16.14 8.65
CA PRO A 143 20.77 -14.84 8.09
C PRO A 143 19.42 -14.92 7.34
N LEU A 144 18.64 -13.84 7.39
CA LEU A 144 17.33 -13.75 6.72
C LEU A 144 17.47 -13.87 5.20
N GLU A 145 18.54 -13.29 4.67
CA GLU A 145 18.88 -13.22 3.25
C GLU A 145 19.20 -14.61 2.68
N GLU A 146 19.77 -15.50 3.50
CA GLU A 146 20.13 -16.87 3.10
C GLU A 146 18.94 -17.83 3.05
N ILE A 147 17.78 -17.46 3.62
CA ILE A 147 16.61 -18.34 3.66
C ILE A 147 16.22 -18.83 2.26
N GLY A 148 16.24 -17.92 1.27
CA GLY A 148 15.83 -18.23 -0.09
C GLY A 148 16.72 -19.28 -0.73
N ASP A 149 18.02 -18.99 -0.82
CA ASP A 149 18.98 -19.88 -1.45
C ASP A 149 19.06 -21.24 -0.71
N MET A 150 19.04 -21.23 0.63
CA MET A 150 19.10 -22.46 1.43
C MET A 150 17.85 -23.35 1.28
N SER A 151 16.68 -22.77 1.05
CA SER A 151 15.46 -23.55 0.81
C SER A 151 15.49 -24.34 -0.50
N LEU A 152 16.21 -23.83 -1.52
CA LEU A 152 16.34 -24.46 -2.84
C LEU A 152 17.25 -25.70 -2.81
N GLU A 153 18.10 -25.83 -1.78
CA GLU A 153 18.92 -27.03 -1.57
C GLU A 153 18.12 -28.22 -1.01
N SER A 154 16.83 -28.02 -0.71
CA SER A 154 15.96 -29.06 -0.17
C SER A 154 15.83 -30.24 -1.12
N LYS A 155 15.95 -31.44 -0.58
CA LYS A 155 15.71 -32.70 -1.31
C LYS A 155 14.32 -33.29 -1.05
N SER A 156 13.62 -32.75 -0.06
CA SER A 156 12.29 -33.19 0.37
C SER A 156 11.67 -32.11 1.24
N SER A 157 10.44 -31.68 0.93
CA SER A 157 9.71 -30.75 1.80
C SER A 157 9.08 -31.50 2.97
N ILE A 158 9.14 -30.90 4.15
CA ILE A 158 8.37 -31.36 5.30
C ILE A 158 7.03 -30.63 5.38
N PRO A 159 5.91 -31.33 5.58
CA PRO A 159 4.62 -30.67 5.73
C PRO A 159 4.59 -29.90 7.06
N PHE A 160 4.18 -28.64 7.00
CA PHE A 160 3.81 -27.85 8.17
C PHE A 160 2.30 -27.91 8.36
N ASN A 161 1.86 -28.20 9.59
CA ASN A 161 0.44 -28.33 9.89
C ASN A 161 -0.26 -26.98 10.08
N THR A 162 0.51 -25.90 10.23
CA THR A 162 0.00 -24.57 10.52
C THR A 162 0.95 -23.49 10.04
N ILE A 163 0.39 -22.34 9.66
CA ILE A 163 1.12 -21.10 9.35
C ILE A 163 1.07 -20.09 10.50
N CYS A 164 0.40 -20.42 11.62
CA CYS A 164 0.46 -19.58 12.81
C CYS A 164 1.91 -19.43 13.26
N ALA A 165 2.42 -18.20 13.29
CA ALA A 165 3.83 -17.93 13.53
C ALA A 165 4.37 -18.60 14.81
N VAL A 166 3.57 -18.60 15.88
CA VAL A 166 3.91 -19.20 17.17
C VAL A 166 4.05 -20.72 17.08
N PHE A 167 3.08 -21.37 16.43
CA PHE A 167 3.08 -22.83 16.31
C PHE A 167 4.08 -23.32 15.26
N ALA A 168 4.19 -22.64 14.13
CA ALA A 168 5.18 -22.95 13.10
C ALA A 168 6.62 -22.79 13.61
N LYS A 169 6.90 -21.77 14.44
CA LYS A 169 8.17 -21.65 15.16
C LYS A 169 8.44 -22.86 16.04
N SER A 170 7.45 -23.28 16.82
CA SER A 170 7.57 -24.45 17.71
C SER A 170 7.80 -25.75 16.92
N GLU A 171 7.08 -25.92 15.81
CA GLU A 171 7.22 -27.06 14.89
C GLU A 171 8.60 -27.09 14.23
N ALA A 172 9.13 -25.95 13.78
CA ALA A 172 10.48 -25.84 13.24
C ALA A 172 11.55 -26.27 14.26
N ILE A 173 11.42 -25.88 15.53
CA ILE A 173 12.32 -26.32 16.61
C ILE A 173 12.24 -27.84 16.79
N VAL A 174 11.04 -28.42 16.75
CA VAL A 174 10.85 -29.87 16.89
C VAL A 174 11.51 -30.61 15.72
N HIS A 175 11.32 -30.16 14.48
CA HIS A 175 11.97 -30.75 13.31
C HIS A 175 13.49 -30.65 13.36
N LEU A 176 14.02 -29.50 13.79
CA LEU A 176 15.45 -29.31 13.99
C LEU A 176 16.03 -30.31 15.01
N ARG A 177 15.33 -30.51 16.15
CA ARG A 177 15.72 -31.50 17.17
C ARG A 177 15.66 -32.94 16.68
N LYS A 178 14.79 -33.24 15.71
CA LYS A 178 14.70 -34.55 15.05
C LYS A 178 15.77 -34.76 13.96
N GLY A 179 16.64 -33.78 13.74
CA GLY A 179 17.71 -33.85 12.74
C GLY A 179 17.26 -33.55 11.31
N VAL A 180 16.07 -32.96 11.11
CA VAL A 180 15.66 -32.48 9.79
C VAL A 180 16.59 -31.33 9.37
N THR A 181 17.04 -31.35 8.12
CA THR A 181 17.92 -30.29 7.58
C THR A 181 17.18 -28.96 7.52
N LYS A 182 17.91 -27.85 7.73
CA LYS A 182 17.33 -26.49 7.63
C LYS A 182 16.70 -26.24 6.27
N SER A 183 17.33 -26.69 5.19
CA SER A 183 16.80 -26.57 3.81
C SER A 183 15.41 -27.20 3.66
N ASN A 184 15.22 -28.43 4.15
CA ASN A 184 13.92 -29.12 4.10
C ASN A 184 12.86 -28.40 4.95
N ILE A 185 13.26 -27.87 6.12
CA ILE A 185 12.37 -27.06 6.98
C ILE A 185 11.91 -25.80 6.24
N LEU A 186 12.86 -25.05 5.66
CA LEU A 186 12.57 -23.82 4.93
C LEU A 186 11.69 -24.06 3.70
N ALA A 187 11.95 -25.12 2.92
CA ALA A 187 11.11 -25.49 1.79
C ALA A 187 9.67 -25.82 2.22
N GLY A 188 9.49 -26.51 3.34
CA GLY A 188 8.16 -26.78 3.93
C GLY A 188 7.44 -25.51 4.38
N LEU A 189 8.17 -24.54 4.91
CA LEU A 189 7.63 -23.23 5.29
C LEU A 189 7.22 -22.41 4.06
N HIS A 190 8.07 -22.33 3.04
CA HIS A 190 7.73 -21.66 1.78
C HIS A 190 6.51 -22.28 1.12
N GLU A 191 6.37 -23.61 1.14
CA GLU A 191 5.17 -24.30 0.67
C GLU A 191 3.90 -23.79 1.40
N ALA A 192 3.93 -23.75 2.74
CA ALA A 192 2.80 -23.26 3.52
C ALA A 192 2.47 -21.78 3.24
N ILE A 193 3.50 -20.93 3.09
CA ILE A 193 3.33 -19.51 2.76
C ILE A 193 2.76 -19.36 1.35
N ALA A 194 3.26 -20.11 0.37
CA ALA A 194 2.81 -20.04 -1.01
C ALA A 194 1.35 -20.44 -1.15
N VAL A 195 0.90 -21.49 -0.45
CA VAL A 195 -0.52 -21.88 -0.40
C VAL A 195 -1.38 -20.75 0.15
N ARG A 196 -0.93 -20.06 1.19
CA ARG A 196 -1.65 -18.91 1.76
C ARG A 196 -1.74 -17.75 0.78
N CYS A 197 -0.63 -17.38 0.14
CA CYS A 197 -0.58 -16.32 -0.86
C CYS A 197 -1.45 -16.65 -2.07
N LEU A 198 -1.43 -17.91 -2.55
CA LEU A 198 -2.30 -18.36 -3.63
C LEU A 198 -3.78 -18.24 -3.25
N ASN A 199 -4.15 -18.59 -2.01
CA ASN A 199 -5.53 -18.42 -1.53
C ASN A 199 -5.94 -16.94 -1.45
N LEU A 200 -5.00 -16.04 -1.10
CA LEU A 200 -5.25 -14.60 -1.15
C LEU A 200 -5.46 -14.13 -2.58
N LEU A 201 -4.58 -14.53 -3.50
CA LEU A 201 -4.67 -14.22 -4.92
C LEU A 201 -5.96 -14.73 -5.55
N LYS A 202 -6.43 -15.93 -5.20
CA LYS A 202 -7.70 -16.50 -5.71
C LYS A 202 -8.95 -15.73 -5.28
N ARG A 203 -8.86 -14.85 -4.27
CA ARG A 203 -9.98 -13.96 -3.89
C ARG A 203 -10.12 -12.79 -4.85
N ILE A 204 -9.10 -12.53 -5.67
CA ILE A 204 -9.15 -11.65 -6.82
C ILE A 204 -8.96 -12.49 -8.11
N SER A 205 -9.24 -11.93 -9.27
CA SER A 205 -8.94 -12.61 -10.53
C SER A 205 -7.42 -12.55 -10.77
N ILE A 206 -6.78 -13.72 -10.92
CA ILE A 206 -5.36 -13.79 -11.27
C ILE A 206 -5.24 -13.68 -12.79
N GLU A 207 -4.69 -12.56 -13.25
CA GLU A 207 -4.38 -12.36 -14.65
C GLU A 207 -3.00 -12.94 -15.01
N LYS A 208 -2.78 -13.21 -16.30
CA LYS A 208 -1.55 -13.84 -16.80
C LYS A 208 -0.30 -13.04 -16.39
N ASP A 209 -0.35 -11.73 -16.58
CA ASP A 209 0.77 -10.83 -16.29
C ASP A 209 0.68 -10.43 -14.82
N PHE A 210 1.39 -11.22 -14.03
CA PHE A 210 1.43 -11.21 -12.58
C PHE A 210 2.79 -10.70 -12.09
N SER A 211 2.82 -9.92 -11.03
CA SER A 211 4.05 -9.43 -10.39
C SER A 211 4.06 -9.69 -8.88
N ILE A 212 5.24 -9.85 -8.31
CA ILE A 212 5.45 -9.94 -6.86
C ILE A 212 6.31 -8.76 -6.43
N THR A 213 5.88 -8.05 -5.40
CA THR A 213 6.58 -6.89 -4.84
C THR A 213 6.81 -7.06 -3.34
N GLY A 214 7.51 -6.11 -2.73
CA GLY A 214 7.84 -6.14 -1.30
C GLY A 214 9.14 -6.89 -1.00
N GLY A 215 9.59 -6.82 0.25
CA GLY A 215 10.89 -7.35 0.66
C GLY A 215 11.01 -8.88 0.52
N ILE A 216 9.90 -9.61 0.69
CA ILE A 216 9.91 -11.08 0.56
C ILE A 216 10.16 -11.51 -0.90
N ALA A 217 9.84 -10.68 -1.89
CA ALA A 217 10.09 -10.99 -3.29
C ALA A 217 11.60 -11.12 -3.63
N LYS A 218 12.50 -10.69 -2.74
CA LYS A 218 13.96 -10.96 -2.85
C LYS A 218 14.32 -12.41 -2.48
N ASN A 219 13.43 -13.13 -1.80
CA ASN A 219 13.63 -14.51 -1.41
C ASN A 219 13.34 -15.44 -2.62
N LYS A 220 14.41 -15.87 -3.30
CA LYS A 220 14.30 -16.70 -4.52
C LYS A 220 13.52 -17.99 -4.31
N GLY A 221 13.72 -18.67 -3.19
CA GLY A 221 12.97 -19.88 -2.84
C GLY A 221 11.47 -19.65 -2.70
N MET A 222 11.08 -18.52 -2.09
CA MET A 222 9.68 -18.12 -1.99
C MET A 222 9.08 -17.79 -3.36
N VAL A 223 9.81 -17.05 -4.20
CA VAL A 223 9.39 -16.73 -5.58
C VAL A 223 9.21 -17.99 -6.41
N GLU A 224 10.18 -18.92 -6.37
CA GLU A 224 10.11 -20.18 -7.10
C GLU A 224 8.91 -21.01 -6.65
N LYS A 225 8.66 -21.07 -5.34
CA LYS A 225 7.52 -21.78 -4.79
C LYS A 225 6.18 -21.15 -5.20
N LEU A 226 6.10 -19.82 -5.25
CA LEU A 226 4.92 -19.12 -5.74
C LEU A 226 4.68 -19.34 -7.22
N MET A 227 5.75 -19.31 -8.03
CA MET A 227 5.69 -19.61 -9.46
C MET A 227 5.14 -21.01 -9.71
N GLU A 228 5.65 -22.03 -8.99
CA GLU A 228 5.15 -23.40 -9.05
C GLU A 228 3.65 -23.48 -8.71
N LYS A 229 3.22 -22.80 -7.64
CA LYS A 229 1.82 -22.85 -7.17
C LYS A 229 0.84 -22.05 -8.01
N ALA A 230 1.26 -20.90 -8.53
CA ALA A 230 0.44 -20.08 -9.40
C ALA A 230 0.38 -20.63 -10.83
N GLY A 231 1.39 -21.40 -11.25
CA GLY A 231 1.53 -21.84 -12.64
C GLY A 231 1.84 -20.68 -13.59
N LEU A 232 2.35 -19.57 -13.06
CA LEU A 232 2.64 -18.33 -13.77
C LEU A 232 4.03 -17.84 -13.39
N GLN A 233 4.78 -17.33 -14.37
CA GLN A 233 6.07 -16.71 -14.13
C GLN A 233 5.87 -15.24 -13.77
N PRO A 234 6.23 -14.82 -12.55
CA PRO A 234 6.05 -13.43 -12.14
C PRO A 234 7.03 -12.50 -12.85
N LEU A 235 6.57 -11.32 -13.23
CA LEU A 235 7.40 -10.20 -13.67
C LEU A 235 7.92 -9.47 -12.43
N LEU A 236 9.24 -9.42 -12.27
CA LEU A 236 9.89 -8.83 -11.09
C LEU A 236 10.67 -7.59 -11.50
N CYS A 237 10.43 -6.48 -10.79
CA CYS A 237 11.25 -5.28 -10.88
C CYS A 237 12.68 -5.58 -10.39
N GLU A 238 13.65 -4.75 -10.80
CA GLU A 238 15.06 -4.93 -10.42
C GLU A 238 15.24 -5.01 -8.89
N ASP A 239 14.63 -4.08 -8.15
CA ASP A 239 14.45 -4.21 -6.71
C ASP A 239 12.94 -4.17 -6.36
N PRO A 240 12.31 -5.33 -6.08
CA PRO A 240 10.89 -5.40 -5.78
C PRO A 240 10.50 -4.72 -4.47
N GLN A 241 11.46 -4.42 -3.58
CA GLN A 241 11.22 -3.73 -2.32
C GLN A 241 11.09 -2.20 -2.49
N LEU A 242 11.60 -1.64 -3.59
CA LEU A 242 11.51 -0.20 -3.88
C LEU A 242 10.20 0.22 -4.55
N VAL A 243 9.40 -0.74 -5.04
CA VAL A 243 8.27 -0.47 -5.94
C VAL A 243 7.22 0.49 -5.35
N GLY A 244 6.92 0.38 -4.06
CA GLY A 244 6.04 1.33 -3.38
C GLY A 244 6.57 2.76 -3.37
N ALA A 245 7.87 2.95 -3.09
CA ALA A 245 8.50 4.27 -3.16
C ALA A 245 8.61 4.79 -4.60
N LEU A 246 8.87 3.92 -5.58
CA LEU A 246 8.86 4.27 -7.00
C LEU A 246 7.49 4.77 -7.43
N GLY A 247 6.41 4.04 -7.10
CA GLY A 247 5.05 4.46 -7.41
C GLY A 247 4.68 5.79 -6.77
N ALA A 248 5.11 6.02 -5.53
CA ALA A 248 4.95 7.33 -4.88
C ALA A 248 5.68 8.43 -5.66
N ALA A 249 6.91 8.19 -6.12
CA ALA A 249 7.68 9.17 -6.88
C ALA A 249 7.05 9.46 -8.26
N LEU A 250 6.46 8.46 -8.91
CA LEU A 250 5.72 8.61 -10.16
C LEU A 250 4.47 9.48 -9.97
N PHE A 251 3.71 9.26 -8.88
CA PHE A 251 2.61 10.15 -8.52
C PHE A 251 3.09 11.57 -8.20
N ALA A 252 4.25 11.72 -7.54
CA ALA A 252 4.84 13.03 -7.27
C ALA A 252 5.14 13.78 -8.59
N GLU A 253 5.62 13.07 -9.61
CA GLU A 253 5.86 13.65 -10.93
C GLU A 253 4.55 14.08 -11.62
N GLU A 254 3.52 13.23 -11.60
CA GLU A 254 2.20 13.55 -12.15
C GLU A 254 1.60 14.77 -11.45
N CYS A 255 1.63 14.81 -10.12
CA CYS A 255 1.11 15.93 -9.32
C CYS A 255 1.90 17.23 -9.48
N SER A 256 3.16 17.16 -9.93
CA SER A 256 4.02 18.33 -10.13
C SER A 256 4.02 18.85 -11.58
N THR A 257 3.70 18.01 -12.56
CA THR A 257 3.63 18.35 -13.99
C THR A 257 2.26 18.81 -14.41
N GLU A 258 1.21 18.20 -13.86
CA GLU A 258 -0.08 18.84 -13.83
C GLU A 258 0.08 20.06 -12.92
N VAL A 259 -0.21 21.26 -13.44
CA VAL A 259 -0.85 22.26 -12.58
C VAL A 259 -2.17 21.61 -12.19
N ILE A 260 -2.11 20.69 -11.22
CA ILE A 260 -3.26 20.34 -10.42
C ILE A 260 -3.50 21.67 -9.71
N LYS A 261 -4.36 22.48 -10.32
CA LYS A 261 -5.30 23.30 -9.56
C LYS A 261 -5.76 22.35 -8.46
N GLN A 262 -5.18 22.55 -7.29
CA GLN A 262 -5.38 21.70 -6.16
C GLN A 262 -6.81 21.90 -5.75
N ALA A 263 -7.68 21.02 -6.21
CA ALA A 263 -8.95 20.87 -5.56
C ALA A 263 -8.62 20.50 -4.14
N VAL A 264 -8.71 21.45 -3.22
CA VAL A 264 -8.49 21.22 -1.80
C VAL A 264 -9.53 20.18 -1.42
N LYS A 265 -9.10 18.92 -1.39
CA LYS A 265 -9.92 17.76 -1.06
C LYS A 265 -9.90 17.67 0.44
N VAL A 266 -10.95 18.21 1.08
CA VAL A 266 -11.10 18.04 2.52
C VAL A 266 -11.78 16.69 2.75
N GLN A 267 -11.00 15.74 3.28
CA GLN A 267 -11.49 14.42 3.66
C GLN A 267 -12.09 14.46 5.07
N TYR A 268 -13.33 14.00 5.20
CA TYR A 268 -14.04 13.89 6.47
C TYR A 268 -14.32 12.42 6.77
N GLY A 269 -13.73 11.87 7.84
CA GLY A 269 -13.90 10.49 8.36
C GLY A 269 -13.03 10.21 9.61
N TYR A 270 -13.07 8.99 10.19
CA TYR A 270 -12.08 8.54 11.21
C TYR A 270 -10.91 7.82 10.58
N SER A 271 -9.76 8.00 11.22
CA SER A 271 -8.51 7.31 10.91
C SER A 271 -8.18 6.17 11.89
N ASP A 272 -9.06 5.84 12.85
CA ASP A 272 -8.76 4.92 13.96
C ASP A 272 -9.25 3.47 13.78
N GLY A 273 -9.48 3.04 12.53
CA GLY A 273 -9.42 1.62 12.18
C GLY A 273 -10.69 0.80 12.41
N THR A 274 -11.88 1.39 12.39
CA THR A 274 -13.16 0.66 12.53
C THR A 274 -13.88 0.33 11.21
N GLY A 275 -13.32 0.69 10.06
CA GLY A 275 -13.94 0.49 8.74
C GLY A 275 -14.06 1.80 7.99
N ASP A 276 -13.46 1.86 6.81
CA ASP A 276 -13.22 3.07 6.05
C ASP A 276 -14.53 3.58 5.40
N TYR A 277 -14.94 4.79 5.77
CA TYR A 277 -15.93 5.56 5.04
C TYR A 277 -15.61 7.04 5.18
N PHE A 278 -15.33 7.69 4.05
CA PHE A 278 -14.92 9.07 3.94
C PHE A 278 -15.83 9.80 2.97
N ILE A 279 -16.22 11.02 3.35
CA ILE A 279 -16.81 11.98 2.41
C ILE A 279 -15.74 13.01 2.08
N THR A 280 -15.49 13.18 0.79
CA THR A 280 -14.60 14.22 0.28
C THR A 280 -15.41 15.30 -0.40
N ILE A 281 -15.21 16.56 0.01
CA ILE A 281 -15.75 17.70 -0.71
C ILE A 281 -14.60 18.28 -1.55
N VAL A 282 -14.76 18.21 -2.86
CA VAL A 282 -13.77 18.67 -3.83
C VAL A 282 -14.02 20.16 -4.06
N THR A 283 -13.34 21.00 -3.26
CA THR A 283 -13.64 22.45 -3.16
C THR A 283 -13.51 23.23 -4.47
N GLU A 284 -12.76 22.74 -5.46
CA GLU A 284 -12.68 23.35 -6.79
C GLU A 284 -13.82 22.97 -7.74
N LEU A 285 -14.41 21.79 -7.56
CA LEU A 285 -15.64 21.40 -8.26
C LEU A 285 -16.88 21.94 -7.54
N CYS A 286 -16.71 22.42 -6.30
CA CYS A 286 -17.74 23.09 -5.54
C CYS A 286 -17.84 24.55 -5.98
N ASN A 287 -18.91 24.89 -6.70
CA ASN A 287 -19.24 26.27 -7.06
C ASN A 287 -19.79 27.12 -5.90
N GLY A 288 -19.78 26.58 -4.69
CA GLY A 288 -20.20 27.28 -3.49
C GLY A 288 -21.69 27.56 -3.36
N CYS A 289 -22.56 26.82 -4.06
CA CYS A 289 -24.01 27.07 -3.99
C CYS A 289 -24.66 26.69 -2.65
N GLY A 290 -24.06 25.76 -1.89
CA GLY A 290 -24.59 25.26 -0.61
C GLY A 290 -25.86 24.41 -0.75
N GLU A 291 -26.35 24.11 -1.96
CA GLU A 291 -27.62 23.39 -2.16
C GLU A 291 -27.58 21.94 -1.66
N CYS A 292 -26.40 21.31 -1.65
CA CYS A 292 -26.21 19.98 -1.05
C CYS A 292 -26.47 19.94 0.46
N VAL A 293 -26.40 21.08 1.16
CA VAL A 293 -26.78 21.17 2.57
C VAL A 293 -28.28 20.95 2.73
N LYS A 294 -29.10 21.61 1.90
CA LYS A 294 -30.57 21.45 1.89
C LYS A 294 -31.00 20.09 1.36
N ALA A 295 -30.27 19.57 0.37
CA ALA A 295 -30.56 18.28 -0.24
C ALA A 295 -30.03 17.08 0.57
N CYS A 296 -29.35 17.30 1.70
CA CYS A 296 -28.86 16.19 2.51
C CYS A 296 -29.98 15.63 3.40
N PRO A 297 -30.46 14.39 3.18
CA PRO A 297 -31.53 13.82 4.00
C PRO A 297 -31.09 13.51 5.44
N ALA A 298 -29.79 13.37 5.66
CA ALA A 298 -29.19 13.05 6.95
C ALA A 298 -28.64 14.28 7.70
N ASP A 299 -28.83 15.49 7.16
CA ASP A 299 -28.42 16.76 7.78
C ASP A 299 -26.94 16.78 8.22
N ILE A 300 -26.05 16.22 7.40
CA ILE A 300 -24.62 16.05 7.73
C ILE A 300 -23.77 17.26 7.36
N PHE A 301 -24.26 18.13 6.46
CA PHE A 301 -23.50 19.26 5.97
C PHE A 301 -23.89 20.57 6.68
N VAL A 302 -22.96 21.51 6.69
CA VAL A 302 -23.12 22.91 7.10
C VAL A 302 -22.51 23.80 6.03
N VAL A 303 -23.01 25.02 5.89
CA VAL A 303 -22.37 26.04 5.05
C VAL A 303 -21.21 26.67 5.84
N ASP A 304 -20.01 26.53 5.31
CA ASP A 304 -18.79 27.22 5.75
C ASP A 304 -18.36 28.22 4.66
N LYS A 305 -17.25 28.93 4.84
CA LYS A 305 -16.63 29.78 3.81
C LYS A 305 -15.31 29.19 3.34
N ASP A 306 -15.01 29.32 2.06
CA ASP A 306 -13.67 29.02 1.53
C ASP A 306 -12.70 30.19 1.72
N ASP A 307 -11.46 29.99 1.27
CA ASP A 307 -10.37 30.98 1.39
C ASP A 307 -10.68 32.30 0.66
N ASP A 308 -11.58 32.27 -0.33
CA ASP A 308 -12.05 33.44 -1.08
C ASP A 308 -13.36 34.03 -0.50
N GLY A 309 -13.83 33.50 0.64
CA GLY A 309 -15.04 33.95 1.33
C GLY A 309 -16.36 33.48 0.70
N GLN A 310 -16.31 32.60 -0.31
CA GLN A 310 -17.48 32.01 -0.94
C GLN A 310 -18.09 30.93 -0.03
N PRO A 311 -19.42 30.81 0.04
CA PRO A 311 -20.05 29.75 0.82
C PRO A 311 -19.66 28.38 0.26
N LYS A 312 -19.27 27.40 1.07
CA LYS A 312 -19.04 26.00 0.66
C LYS A 312 -19.70 25.05 1.63
N ALA A 313 -20.11 23.89 1.14
CA ALA A 313 -20.56 22.84 2.05
C ALA A 313 -19.38 22.20 2.77
N LYS A 314 -19.59 21.84 4.03
CA LYS A 314 -18.63 21.18 4.92
C LYS A 314 -19.36 20.16 5.77
N VAL A 315 -18.71 19.07 6.15
CA VAL A 315 -19.29 18.11 7.09
C VAL A 315 -19.28 18.69 8.51
N LYS A 316 -20.39 18.60 9.24
CA LYS A 316 -20.46 19.08 10.64
C LYS A 316 -19.45 18.30 11.50
N GLU A 317 -18.68 18.99 12.34
CA GLU A 317 -17.64 18.33 13.14
C GLU A 317 -18.23 17.29 14.11
N GLU A 318 -19.43 17.53 14.64
CA GLU A 318 -20.15 16.62 15.54
C GLU A 318 -20.61 15.31 14.87
N VAL A 319 -20.91 15.34 13.56
CA VAL A 319 -21.28 14.15 12.79
C VAL A 319 -20.08 13.47 12.16
N ARG A 320 -18.92 14.15 12.13
CA ARG A 320 -17.66 13.58 11.66
C ARG A 320 -17.40 12.24 12.33
N LYS A 321 -17.75 12.12 13.64
CA LYS A 321 -18.09 11.05 14.65
C LYS A 321 -18.94 9.81 14.29
N LYS A 322 -19.84 9.93 13.33
CA LYS A 322 -20.80 8.87 13.01
C LYS A 322 -21.07 8.76 11.50
N LEU A 323 -20.14 9.21 10.67
CA LEU A 323 -20.36 9.44 9.25
C LEU A 323 -20.87 8.21 8.51
N ALA A 324 -20.24 7.05 8.73
CA ALA A 324 -20.61 5.76 8.13
C ALA A 324 -22.02 5.28 8.49
N PHE A 325 -22.56 5.70 9.64
CA PHE A 325 -23.89 5.32 10.10
C PHE A 325 -24.98 6.28 9.62
N LEU A 326 -24.62 7.55 9.43
CA LEU A 326 -25.56 8.62 9.06
C LEU A 326 -25.70 8.77 7.54
N CYS A 327 -24.64 8.48 6.80
CA CYS A 327 -24.62 8.59 5.35
C CYS A 327 -24.22 7.23 4.74
N PRO A 328 -25.17 6.45 4.19
CA PRO A 328 -24.91 5.14 3.59
C PRO A 328 -24.32 5.22 2.18
N GLY A 329 -23.76 6.36 1.77
CA GLY A 329 -23.13 6.57 0.48
C GLY A 329 -24.08 6.48 -0.72
N PHE A 330 -23.50 6.14 -1.87
CA PHE A 330 -24.16 6.15 -3.19
C PHE A 330 -25.26 5.08 -3.37
N GLN A 331 -25.38 4.11 -2.46
CA GLN A 331 -26.46 3.12 -2.57
C GLN A 331 -27.80 3.73 -2.12
N SER A 332 -28.60 4.10 -3.12
CA SER A 332 -30.05 4.29 -3.10
C SER A 332 -30.65 4.64 -1.73
N CYS A 333 -30.71 5.95 -1.45
CA CYS A 333 -31.87 6.46 -0.70
C CYS A 333 -33.11 5.87 -1.39
N SER A 334 -33.96 5.20 -0.61
CA SER A 334 -35.12 4.37 -0.95
C SER A 334 -35.90 4.75 -2.23
N HIS A 335 -36.77 3.86 -2.71
CA HIS A 335 -37.75 4.05 -3.80
C HIS A 335 -38.63 5.34 -3.76
N LYS A 336 -38.43 6.26 -2.82
CA LYS A 336 -38.97 7.62 -2.81
C LYS A 336 -37.87 8.59 -3.24
N ASN A 337 -38.11 9.28 -4.36
CA ASN A 337 -37.31 10.37 -4.97
C ASN A 337 -36.90 11.49 -3.98
N GLN A 338 -36.06 11.22 -2.99
CA GLN A 338 -35.39 12.25 -2.21
C GLN A 338 -34.14 12.66 -2.98
N LEU A 339 -34.12 13.90 -3.46
CA LEU A 339 -32.91 14.54 -3.96
C LEU A 339 -31.83 14.42 -2.88
N ASN A 340 -30.66 13.92 -3.25
CA ASN A 340 -29.50 13.79 -2.36
C ASN A 340 -28.43 14.83 -2.75
N CYS A 341 -27.39 14.95 -1.94
CA CYS A 341 -26.30 15.89 -2.19
C CYS A 341 -25.62 15.70 -3.56
N HIS A 342 -25.58 14.49 -4.12
CA HIS A 342 -25.04 14.21 -5.46
C HIS A 342 -25.92 14.75 -6.57
N SER A 343 -27.25 14.67 -6.42
CA SER A 343 -28.20 15.12 -7.44
C SER A 343 -28.22 16.64 -7.67
N VAL A 344 -27.72 17.41 -6.70
CA VAL A 344 -27.69 18.88 -6.75
C VAL A 344 -26.27 19.46 -6.88
N CYS A 345 -25.25 18.61 -6.79
CA CYS A 345 -23.86 19.01 -6.96
C CYS A 345 -23.37 18.74 -8.38
N GLN A 346 -22.34 19.49 -8.77
CA GLN A 346 -21.57 19.14 -9.95
C GLN A 346 -21.02 17.71 -9.80
N LYS A 347 -20.94 16.97 -10.91
CA LYS A 347 -20.37 15.63 -10.94
C LYS A 347 -19.01 15.63 -10.23
N ASP A 348 -18.79 14.66 -9.35
CA ASP A 348 -17.55 14.46 -8.59
C ASP A 348 -17.20 15.56 -7.57
N ALA A 349 -18.08 16.55 -7.35
CA ALA A 349 -17.86 17.59 -6.33
C ALA A 349 -18.00 17.08 -4.88
N ILE A 350 -18.74 15.99 -4.69
CA ILE A 350 -18.84 15.25 -3.43
C ILE A 350 -18.54 13.79 -3.75
N ASP A 351 -17.54 13.22 -3.12
CA ASP A 351 -17.14 11.83 -3.32
C ASP A 351 -17.28 11.02 -2.02
N HIS A 352 -17.73 9.77 -2.15
CA HIS A 352 -17.95 8.84 -1.05
C HIS A 352 -16.99 7.67 -1.22
N ILE A 353 -15.94 7.64 -0.41
CA ILE A 353 -14.90 6.62 -0.47
C ILE A 353 -15.13 5.66 0.69
N TRP A 354 -15.38 4.39 0.37
CA TRP A 354 -15.41 3.29 1.33
C TRP A 354 -14.06 2.55 1.32
#